data_AF-A0A7S1T177-F1
#
_entry.id   AF-A0A7S1T177-F1
#
_cell.length_a   1.000
_cell.length_b   1.000
_cell.length_c   1.000
_cell.angle_alpha   90.00
_cell.angle_beta   90.00
_cell.angle_gamma   90.00
#
_symmetry.space_group_name_H-M   'P 1'
#
loop_
_entity.id
_entity.type
_entity.pdbx_description
1 polymer ?
#
loop_
_entity_poly.entity_id
_entity_poly.type
_entity_poly.pdbx_seq_one_letter_code
_entity_poly.pdbx_strand_id
1 'polypeptide(L)'
;LVPGLDGNHSRGNQQAVGYLLEGHCGRDVLDITKLRPENEEVVLVVGAKSVGMYATPAARKALWPLIAPAWQNLELMCSTEEEVEDPDLLDAAKIGSFVQLLRGKSRIGFALTPGTGDGVGNAMEAEQWTLIQAYGLEGIGKPGFFSMNFQVVDVYQALQAMYTELDSHDLDHLLHSGTR
;
A
#
# COMPACT_ATOMS: atom_id res chain seq x y z
N LEU A 1 2.94 -0.39 -1.60
CA LEU A 1 1.95 0.50 -0.97
C LEU A 1 2.03 0.27 0.53
N VAL A 2 2.21 1.36 1.27
CA VAL A 2 2.29 1.38 2.73
C VAL A 2 1.31 2.47 3.18
N PRO A 3 0.02 2.14 3.41
CA PRO A 3 -0.98 3.09 3.89
C PRO A 3 -0.77 3.41 5.38
N GLY A 4 -1.68 4.23 5.93
CA GLY A 4 -1.76 4.43 7.38
C GLY A 4 -0.50 5.05 8.00
N LEU A 5 -0.30 4.77 9.28
CA LEU A 5 0.79 5.35 10.09
C LEU A 5 2.17 4.93 9.57
N ASP A 6 2.31 3.68 9.13
CA ASP A 6 3.57 3.11 8.65
C ASP A 6 4.13 3.81 7.41
N GLY A 7 3.25 4.34 6.57
CA GLY A 7 3.57 5.17 5.41
C GLY A 7 3.43 6.66 5.66
N ASN A 8 3.41 7.09 6.92
CA ASN A 8 3.21 8.48 7.35
C ASN A 8 1.97 9.15 6.73
N HIS A 9 0.88 8.38 6.60
CA HIS A 9 -0.37 8.79 5.96
C HIS A 9 -0.17 9.39 4.55
N SER A 10 0.85 8.90 3.81
CA SER A 10 1.17 9.40 2.47
C SER A 10 -0.05 9.34 1.56
N ARG A 11 -0.41 10.49 0.98
CA ARG A 11 -1.60 10.66 0.13
C ARG A 11 -1.59 9.64 -1.01
N GLY A 12 -0.46 9.46 -1.68
CA GLY A 12 -0.34 8.50 -2.77
C GLY A 12 -0.63 7.06 -2.35
N ASN A 13 -0.22 6.64 -1.15
CA ASN A 13 -0.56 5.31 -0.64
C ASN A 13 -2.05 5.20 -0.29
N GLN A 14 -2.63 6.21 0.37
CA GLN A 14 -4.05 6.21 0.72
C GLN A 14 -4.93 6.14 -0.53
N GLN A 15 -4.62 6.95 -1.55
CA GLN A 15 -5.33 6.94 -2.83
C GLN A 15 -5.25 5.58 -3.52
N ALA A 16 -4.04 5.00 -3.59
CA ALA A 16 -3.84 3.71 -4.24
C ALA A 16 -4.55 2.55 -3.55
N VAL A 17 -4.53 2.52 -2.22
CA VAL A 17 -5.22 1.47 -1.46
C VAL A 17 -6.74 1.68 -1.49
N GLY A 18 -7.21 2.93 -1.40
CA GLY A 18 -8.64 3.21 -1.48
C GLY A 18 -9.23 2.87 -2.85
N TYR A 19 -8.53 3.19 -3.93
CA TYR A 19 -8.92 2.75 -5.27
C TYR A 19 -8.95 1.21 -5.36
N LEU A 20 -7.85 0.55 -4.95
CA LEU A 20 -7.68 -0.89 -5.15
C LEU A 20 -8.57 -1.77 -4.25
N LEU A 21 -8.80 -1.38 -2.99
CA LEU A 21 -9.42 -2.22 -1.97
C LEU A 21 -10.76 -1.67 -1.44
N GLU A 22 -11.08 -0.41 -1.70
CA GLU A 22 -12.33 0.20 -1.23
C GLU A 22 -13.32 0.52 -2.34
N GLY A 23 -12.90 0.43 -3.61
CA GLY A 23 -13.74 0.70 -4.76
C GLY A 23 -14.00 2.19 -4.99
N HIS A 24 -13.19 3.08 -4.39
CA HIS A 24 -13.25 4.50 -4.73
C HIS A 24 -12.80 4.70 -6.17
N CYS A 25 -13.44 5.62 -6.87
CA CYS A 25 -13.14 5.85 -8.29
C CYS A 25 -13.31 7.30 -8.72
N GLY A 26 -12.77 7.61 -9.90
CA GLY A 26 -12.81 8.95 -10.49
C GLY A 26 -12.35 10.03 -9.52
N ARG A 27 -13.22 11.02 -9.29
CA ARG A 27 -12.90 12.15 -8.40
C ARG A 27 -12.83 11.75 -6.93
N ASP A 28 -13.58 10.74 -6.51
CA ASP A 28 -13.66 10.35 -5.10
C ASP A 28 -12.30 9.85 -4.58
N VAL A 29 -11.47 9.28 -5.48
CA VAL A 29 -10.09 8.90 -5.16
C VAL A 29 -9.27 10.10 -4.69
N LEU A 30 -9.47 11.28 -5.29
CA LEU A 30 -8.72 12.48 -4.95
C LEU A 30 -9.04 12.99 -3.54
N ASP A 31 -10.24 12.70 -3.05
CA ASP A 31 -10.75 13.15 -1.76
C ASP A 31 -10.47 12.15 -0.62
N ILE A 32 -9.80 11.02 -0.91
CA ILE A 32 -9.38 10.06 0.11
C ILE A 32 -8.35 10.70 1.04
N THR A 33 -8.76 10.87 2.29
CA THR A 33 -7.90 11.34 3.39
C THR A 33 -7.69 10.28 4.47
N LYS A 34 -8.55 9.26 4.49
CA LYS A 34 -8.52 8.17 5.47
C LYS A 34 -9.10 6.90 4.84
N LEU A 35 -8.53 5.76 5.19
CA LEU A 35 -9.03 4.45 4.79
C LEU A 35 -9.84 3.80 5.92
N ARG A 36 -10.50 2.68 5.62
CA ARG A 36 -10.99 1.78 6.66
C ARG A 36 -9.81 1.31 7.53
N PRO A 37 -9.97 1.20 8.87
CA PRO A 37 -8.88 0.84 9.78
C PRO A 37 -8.17 -0.45 9.36
N GLU A 38 -8.91 -1.44 8.87
CA GLU A 38 -8.36 -2.70 8.39
C GLU A 38 -7.39 -2.51 7.21
N ASN A 39 -7.66 -1.54 6.34
CA ASN A 39 -6.85 -1.24 5.17
C ASN A 39 -5.65 -0.34 5.50
N GLU A 40 -5.62 0.32 6.66
CA GLU A 40 -4.44 1.07 7.11
C GLU A 40 -3.32 0.15 7.61
N GLU A 41 -3.65 -1.10 7.98
CA GLU A 41 -2.72 -2.08 8.55
C GLU A 41 -2.13 -3.06 7.52
N VAL A 42 -2.44 -2.91 6.24
CA VAL A 42 -1.92 -3.80 5.19
C VAL A 42 -0.65 -3.24 4.57
N VAL A 43 0.22 -4.13 4.10
CA VAL A 43 1.35 -3.73 3.23
C VAL A 43 1.26 -4.52 1.93
N LEU A 44 1.30 -3.82 0.79
CA LEU A 44 1.18 -4.44 -0.53
C LEU A 44 2.45 -4.24 -1.36
N VAL A 45 2.93 -5.31 -1.97
CA VAL A 45 4.03 -5.31 -2.94
C VAL A 45 3.52 -5.94 -4.24
N VAL A 46 3.10 -5.09 -5.17
CA VAL A 46 2.57 -5.51 -6.47
C VAL A 46 3.70 -5.64 -7.48
N GLY A 47 3.86 -6.81 -8.07
CA GLY A 47 4.79 -7.09 -9.15
C GLY A 47 4.09 -7.52 -10.42
N ALA A 48 4.82 -7.60 -11.53
CA ALA A 48 4.25 -7.95 -12.84
C ALA A 48 3.60 -9.35 -12.90
N LYS A 49 3.99 -10.27 -12.01
CA LYS A 49 3.50 -11.66 -12.00
C LYS A 49 3.01 -12.14 -10.63
N SER A 50 3.15 -11.34 -9.59
CA SER A 50 2.80 -11.72 -8.22
C SER A 50 2.38 -10.52 -7.40
N VAL A 51 1.57 -10.78 -6.38
CA VAL A 51 1.21 -9.79 -5.37
C VAL A 51 1.66 -10.33 -4.02
N GLY A 52 2.51 -9.58 -3.33
CA GLY A 52 2.84 -9.81 -1.93
C GLY A 52 1.95 -8.96 -1.04
N MET A 53 1.43 -9.53 0.04
CA MET A 53 0.61 -8.81 0.99
C MET A 53 0.95 -9.22 2.41
N TYR A 54 1.13 -8.24 3.30
CA TYR A 54 0.97 -8.41 4.74
C TYR A 54 -0.42 -7.93 5.16
N ALA A 55 -1.05 -8.64 6.10
CA ALA A 55 -2.31 -8.24 6.71
C ALA A 55 -2.42 -8.73 8.17
N THR A 56 -3.15 -8.01 9.00
CA THR A 56 -3.64 -8.55 10.28
C THR A 56 -4.78 -9.56 10.04
N PRO A 57 -5.13 -10.43 11.02
CA PRO A 57 -6.30 -11.31 10.93
C PRO A 57 -7.61 -10.57 10.57
N ALA A 58 -7.83 -9.40 11.19
CA ALA A 58 -8.99 -8.55 10.91
C ALA A 58 -8.98 -8.05 9.45
N ALA A 59 -7.84 -7.53 8.99
CA ALA A 59 -7.69 -7.05 7.62
C ALA A 59 -7.84 -8.16 6.58
N ARG A 60 -7.21 -9.32 6.84
CA ARG A 60 -7.38 -10.51 6.02
C ARG A 60 -8.84 -10.90 5.92
N LYS A 61 -9.55 -10.99 7.05
CA LYS A 61 -10.98 -11.37 7.06
C LYS A 61 -11.84 -10.41 6.24
N ALA A 62 -11.61 -9.11 6.39
CA ALA A 62 -12.34 -8.08 5.65
C ALA A 62 -12.07 -8.13 4.14
N LEU A 63 -10.81 -8.37 3.75
CA LEU A 63 -10.39 -8.34 2.35
C LEU A 63 -10.53 -9.67 1.62
N TRP A 64 -10.63 -10.79 2.35
CA TRP A 64 -10.67 -12.13 1.74
C TRP A 64 -11.73 -12.30 0.64
N PRO A 65 -12.98 -11.83 0.81
CA PRO A 65 -13.99 -11.94 -0.24
C PRO A 65 -13.61 -11.23 -1.55
N LEU A 66 -12.82 -10.15 -1.46
CA LEU A 66 -12.35 -9.37 -2.61
C LEU A 66 -11.13 -10.03 -3.27
N ILE A 67 -10.12 -10.41 -2.47
CA ILE A 67 -8.80 -10.80 -3.00
C ILE A 67 -8.72 -12.27 -3.39
N ALA A 68 -9.34 -13.17 -2.62
CA ALA A 68 -9.22 -14.62 -2.82
C ALA A 68 -9.70 -15.11 -4.20
N PRO A 69 -10.83 -14.63 -4.76
CA PRO A 69 -11.25 -15.06 -6.08
C PRO A 69 -10.46 -14.41 -7.23
N ALA A 70 -9.88 -13.22 -7.00
CA ALA A 70 -9.26 -12.43 -8.06
C ALA A 70 -7.75 -12.66 -8.21
N TRP A 71 -7.02 -12.88 -7.12
CA TRP A 71 -5.55 -12.89 -7.12
C TRP A 71 -4.98 -14.31 -7.09
N GLN A 72 -4.57 -14.80 -8.25
CA GLN A 72 -4.07 -16.18 -8.41
C GLN A 72 -2.61 -16.37 -7.92
N ASN A 73 -1.81 -15.31 -7.86
CA ASN A 73 -0.39 -15.33 -7.48
C ASN A 73 -0.13 -14.47 -6.23
N LEU A 74 -0.95 -14.67 -5.20
CA LEU A 74 -0.87 -13.96 -3.92
C LEU A 74 0.05 -14.69 -2.94
N GLU A 75 1.11 -14.02 -2.50
CA GLU A 75 1.87 -14.37 -1.30
C GLU A 75 1.31 -13.55 -0.12
N LEU A 76 0.46 -14.17 0.69
CA LEU A 76 -0.16 -13.55 1.86
C LEU A 76 0.61 -13.95 3.13
N MET A 77 1.18 -12.96 3.81
CA MET A 77 1.74 -13.06 5.15
C MET A 77 0.71 -12.46 6.13
N CYS A 78 0.40 -13.17 7.20
CA CYS A 78 -0.64 -12.75 8.14
C CYS A 78 -0.11 -12.94 9.56
N SER A 79 -0.25 -11.90 10.39
CA SER A 79 0.00 -12.05 11.83
C SER A 79 -0.96 -13.06 12.43
N THR A 80 -0.52 -13.71 13.49
CA THR A 80 -1.34 -14.56 14.37
C THR A 80 -2.17 -13.72 15.33
N GLU A 81 -3.17 -14.31 15.98
CA GLU A 81 -3.95 -13.62 17.01
C GLU A 81 -3.09 -13.24 18.22
N GLU A 82 -2.11 -14.08 18.59
CA GLU A 82 -1.16 -13.81 19.69
C GLU A 82 -0.27 -12.60 19.38
N GLU A 83 0.25 -12.51 18.16
CA GLU A 83 1.04 -11.34 17.73
C GLU A 83 0.21 -10.06 17.71
N VAL A 84 -1.12 -10.11 17.51
CA VAL A 84 -1.98 -8.92 17.53
C VAL A 84 -2.21 -8.39 18.94
N GLU A 85 -2.11 -9.24 19.96
CA GLU A 85 -2.26 -8.85 21.37
C GLU A 85 -1.03 -8.09 21.91
N ASP A 86 0.12 -8.20 21.24
CA ASP A 86 1.38 -7.54 21.59
C ASP A 86 1.86 -6.60 20.46
N PRO A 87 1.83 -5.27 20.66
CA PRO A 87 2.26 -4.31 19.65
C PRO A 87 3.67 -4.55 19.10
N ASP A 88 4.62 -4.99 19.94
CA ASP A 88 6.00 -5.20 19.51
C ASP A 88 6.11 -6.45 18.62
N LEU A 89 5.35 -7.51 18.94
CA LEU A 89 5.27 -8.69 18.10
C LEU A 89 4.54 -8.41 16.78
N LEU A 90 3.49 -7.59 16.81
CA LEU A 90 2.76 -7.18 15.61
C LEU A 90 3.67 -6.42 14.64
N ASP A 91 4.41 -5.43 15.16
CA ASP A 91 5.35 -4.64 14.37
C ASP A 91 6.50 -5.52 13.85
N ALA A 92 7.02 -6.43 14.66
CA ALA A 92 8.03 -7.40 14.25
C ALA A 92 7.54 -8.32 13.10
N ALA A 93 6.31 -8.81 13.19
CA ALA A 93 5.69 -9.63 12.14
C ALA A 93 5.49 -8.83 10.84
N LYS A 94 5.05 -7.57 10.95
CA LYS A 94 4.86 -6.66 9.82
C LYS A 94 6.18 -6.33 9.11
N ILE A 95 7.21 -5.90 9.84
CA ILE A 95 8.51 -5.59 9.25
C ILE A 95 9.21 -6.83 8.70
N GLY A 96 9.12 -7.97 9.40
CA GLY A 96 9.64 -9.26 8.92
C GLY A 96 8.99 -9.68 7.60
N SER A 97 7.67 -9.49 7.50
CA SER A 97 6.93 -9.72 6.26
C SER A 97 7.38 -8.78 5.14
N PHE A 98 7.53 -7.49 5.43
CA PHE A 98 8.03 -6.52 4.46
C PHE A 98 9.44 -6.88 3.94
N VAL A 99 10.35 -7.28 4.82
CA VAL A 99 11.69 -7.77 4.44
C VAL A 99 11.60 -8.98 3.52
N GLN A 100 10.76 -9.96 3.83
CA GLN A 100 10.55 -11.13 2.98
C GLN A 100 9.99 -10.74 1.60
N LEU A 101 8.95 -9.92 1.56
CA LEU A 101 8.31 -9.47 0.33
C LEU A 101 9.25 -8.68 -0.59
N LEU A 102 10.30 -8.05 -0.05
CA LEU A 102 11.31 -7.31 -0.83
C LEU A 102 12.50 -8.16 -1.31
N ARG A 103 12.60 -9.44 -0.91
CA ARG A 103 13.72 -10.31 -1.31
C ARG A 103 13.86 -10.40 -2.82
N GLY A 104 15.11 -10.30 -3.29
CA GLY A 104 15.45 -10.36 -4.72
C GLY A 104 15.03 -9.14 -5.54
N LYS A 105 14.44 -8.10 -4.93
CA LYS A 105 14.11 -6.85 -5.63
C LYS A 105 15.27 -5.86 -5.55
N SER A 106 15.42 -5.06 -6.61
CA SER A 106 16.42 -3.99 -6.69
C SER A 106 15.81 -2.65 -7.08
N ARG A 107 14.59 -2.64 -7.61
CA ARG A 107 13.86 -1.45 -8.04
C ARG A 107 12.45 -1.48 -7.46
N ILE A 108 12.07 -0.42 -6.75
CA ILE A 108 10.80 -0.32 -6.01
C ILE A 108 10.08 0.95 -6.44
N GLY A 109 8.81 0.79 -6.81
CA GLY A 109 7.90 1.90 -7.10
C GLY A 109 7.16 2.34 -5.85
N PHE A 110 7.14 3.63 -5.58
CA PHE A 110 6.34 4.25 -4.52
C PHE A 110 5.45 5.35 -5.11
N ALA A 111 4.23 5.47 -4.60
CA ALA A 111 3.32 6.56 -4.95
C ALA A 111 3.73 7.82 -4.18
N LEU A 112 4.85 8.43 -4.58
CA LEU A 112 5.46 9.56 -3.89
C LEU A 112 4.67 10.82 -4.19
N THR A 113 4.08 11.41 -3.15
CA THR A 113 3.24 12.60 -3.28
C THR A 113 4.11 13.82 -3.60
N PRO A 114 3.83 14.56 -4.67
CA PRO A 114 4.56 15.79 -4.97
C PRO A 114 4.32 16.84 -3.88
N GLY A 115 5.38 17.50 -3.41
CA GLY A 115 5.28 18.51 -2.35
C GLY A 115 4.43 19.73 -2.73
N THR A 116 4.58 20.23 -3.95
CA THR A 116 3.74 21.29 -4.55
C THR A 116 3.62 21.09 -6.07
N GLY A 117 2.41 21.13 -6.62
CA GLY A 117 2.12 21.01 -8.07
C GLY A 117 2.22 19.58 -8.65
N ASP A 118 2.26 19.48 -9.99
CA ASP A 118 2.30 18.22 -10.76
C ASP A 118 3.74 17.64 -10.90
N GLY A 119 4.58 17.86 -9.90
CA GLY A 119 5.98 17.44 -9.91
C GLY A 119 6.18 15.93 -9.77
N VAL A 120 7.45 15.49 -9.88
CA VAL A 120 7.88 14.15 -9.48
C VAL A 120 8.02 14.10 -7.96
N GLY A 121 7.48 13.06 -7.33
CA GLY A 121 7.60 12.85 -5.90
C GLY A 121 9.06 12.64 -5.47
N ASN A 122 9.40 13.14 -4.29
CA ASN A 122 10.75 13.05 -3.76
C ASN A 122 10.95 11.69 -3.09
N ALA A 123 11.97 10.92 -3.48
CA ALA A 123 12.31 9.65 -2.84
C ALA A 123 12.55 9.80 -1.32
N MET A 124 12.94 10.99 -0.85
CA MET A 124 13.09 11.30 0.56
C MET A 124 11.77 11.28 1.35
N GLU A 125 10.61 11.34 0.69
CA GLU A 125 9.31 11.11 1.36
C GLU A 125 9.25 9.69 1.92
N ALA A 126 9.65 8.68 1.14
CA ALA A 126 9.63 7.30 1.60
C ALA A 126 10.60 7.06 2.77
N GLU A 127 11.73 7.76 2.83
CA GLU A 127 12.69 7.66 3.94
C GLU A 127 12.12 8.20 5.28
N GLN A 128 11.00 8.93 5.22
CA GLN A 128 10.29 9.42 6.42
C GLN A 128 9.25 8.43 6.93
N TRP A 129 8.95 7.36 6.19
CA TRP A 129 7.95 6.37 6.57
C TRP A 129 8.51 5.43 7.65
N THR A 130 7.76 5.23 8.72
CA THR A 130 8.18 4.43 9.88
C THR A 130 8.60 3.01 9.48
N LEU A 131 7.86 2.37 8.58
CA LEU A 131 8.19 1.03 8.10
C LEU A 131 9.51 1.00 7.30
N ILE A 132 9.77 2.06 6.52
CA ILE A 132 11.01 2.19 5.74
C ILE A 132 12.20 2.46 6.67
N GLN A 133 12.01 3.28 7.71
CA GLN A 133 13.03 3.52 8.74
C GLN A 133 13.36 2.23 9.51
N ALA A 134 12.34 1.46 9.91
CA ALA A 134 12.52 0.18 10.57
C ALA A 134 13.31 -0.82 9.70
N TYR A 135 13.06 -0.84 8.39
CA TYR A 135 13.81 -1.67 7.45
C TYR A 135 15.32 -1.35 7.43
N GLY A 136 15.68 -0.08 7.57
CA GLY A 136 17.07 0.41 7.54
C GLY A 136 17.87 0.14 8.83
N LEU A 137 17.23 -0.40 9.88
CA LEU A 137 17.89 -0.74 11.14
C LEU A 137 18.79 -1.98 10.98
N GLU A 138 19.88 -1.99 11.75
CA GLU A 138 20.82 -3.12 11.77
C GLU A 138 20.11 -4.40 12.26
N GLY A 139 20.31 -5.51 11.55
CA GLY A 139 19.73 -6.80 11.88
C GLY A 139 18.30 -7.04 11.38
N ILE A 140 17.64 -6.04 10.77
CA ILE A 140 16.28 -6.17 10.25
C ILE A 140 16.27 -6.41 8.73
N GLY A 141 16.57 -5.36 7.95
CA GLY A 141 16.59 -5.39 6.49
C GLY A 141 18.00 -5.26 5.95
N LYS A 142 18.19 -4.30 5.03
CA LYS A 142 19.51 -3.86 4.60
C LYS A 142 19.81 -2.55 5.33
N PRO A 143 20.92 -2.46 6.09
CA PRO A 143 21.20 -1.28 6.89
C PRO A 143 21.40 -0.03 6.02
N GLY A 144 21.06 1.13 6.58
CA GLY A 144 21.16 2.43 5.92
C GLY A 144 19.88 2.86 5.20
N PHE A 145 19.94 3.99 4.49
CA PHE A 145 18.79 4.54 3.76
C PHE A 145 18.26 3.55 2.72
N PHE A 146 16.93 3.51 2.56
CA PHE A 146 16.29 2.57 1.65
C PHE A 146 16.70 2.82 0.20
N SER A 147 16.80 4.09 -0.19
CA SER A 147 17.24 4.58 -1.50
C SER A 147 18.70 4.28 -1.83
N MET A 148 19.54 3.94 -0.84
CA MET A 148 20.89 3.42 -1.09
C MET A 148 20.87 1.93 -1.46
N ASN A 149 19.87 1.20 -0.98
CA ASN A 149 19.72 -0.25 -1.13
C ASN A 149 18.84 -0.65 -2.33
N PHE A 150 18.01 0.28 -2.81
CA PHE A 150 17.05 0.09 -3.91
C PHE A 150 16.99 1.31 -4.81
N GLN A 151 16.78 1.08 -6.11
CA GLN A 151 16.36 2.12 -7.03
C GLN A 151 14.89 2.47 -6.75
N VAL A 152 14.66 3.57 -6.05
CA VAL A 152 13.32 4.11 -5.80
C VAL A 152 12.83 4.86 -7.02
N VAL A 153 11.59 4.58 -7.43
CA VAL A 153 10.92 5.23 -8.56
C VAL A 153 9.56 5.75 -8.13
N ASP A 154 9.25 6.97 -8.54
CA ASP A 154 7.93 7.54 -8.37
C ASP A 154 6.94 6.95 -9.38
N VAL A 155 5.80 6.48 -8.89
CA VAL A 155 4.67 5.99 -9.70
C VAL A 155 3.39 6.81 -9.50
N TYR A 156 3.44 7.91 -8.73
CA TYR A 156 2.27 8.71 -8.38
C TYR A 156 1.51 9.20 -9.62
N GLN A 157 2.19 9.84 -10.58
CA GLN A 157 1.54 10.38 -11.78
C GLN A 157 0.93 9.29 -12.67
N ALA A 158 1.57 8.13 -12.77
CA ALA A 158 1.03 7.00 -13.52
C ALA A 158 -0.26 6.47 -12.88
N LEU A 159 -0.32 6.45 -11.54
CA LEU A 159 -1.53 6.09 -10.81
C LEU A 159 -2.63 7.15 -10.96
N GLN A 160 -2.29 8.45 -10.89
CA GLN A 160 -3.27 9.52 -11.12
C GLN A 160 -3.92 9.42 -12.49
N ALA A 161 -3.14 9.16 -13.54
CA ALA A 161 -3.69 8.97 -14.89
C ALA A 161 -4.68 7.79 -14.93
N MET A 162 -4.33 6.68 -14.30
CA MET A 162 -5.19 5.49 -14.23
C MET A 162 -6.51 5.76 -13.48
N TYR A 163 -6.50 6.55 -12.40
CA TYR A 163 -7.73 6.89 -11.66
C TYR A 163 -8.74 7.73 -12.47
N THR A 164 -8.31 8.35 -13.58
CA THR A 164 -9.20 9.12 -14.45
C THR A 164 -9.88 8.27 -15.53
N GLU A 165 -9.45 7.03 -15.70
CA GLU A 165 -10.08 6.10 -16.63
C GLU A 165 -11.40 5.61 -16.05
N LEU A 166 -12.47 5.63 -16.87
CA LEU A 166 -13.78 5.13 -16.47
C LEU A 166 -13.81 3.61 -16.60
N ASP A 167 -14.07 2.92 -15.50
CA ASP A 167 -14.25 1.46 -15.51
C ASP A 167 -15.74 1.04 -15.43
N SER A 168 -15.98 -0.28 -15.45
CA SER A 168 -17.35 -0.81 -15.35
C SER A 168 -18.01 -0.57 -14.00
N HIS A 169 -17.22 -0.54 -12.91
CA HIS A 169 -17.72 -0.24 -11.57
C HIS A 169 -18.15 1.22 -11.50
N ASP A 170 -17.37 2.13 -12.07
CA ASP A 170 -17.66 3.57 -12.15
C ASP A 170 -18.93 3.82 -12.93
N LEU A 171 -19.07 3.15 -14.08
CA LEU A 171 -20.26 3.24 -14.91
C LEU A 171 -21.49 2.74 -14.16
N ASP A 172 -21.39 1.58 -13.50
CA ASP A 172 -22.48 1.02 -12.69
C ASP A 172 -22.89 1.98 -11.57
N HIS A 173 -21.91 2.57 -10.88
CA HIS A 173 -22.15 3.56 -9.85
C HIS A 173 -22.84 4.81 -10.41
N LEU A 174 -22.40 5.37 -11.53
CA LEU A 174 -23.02 6.53 -12.18
C LEU A 174 -24.46 6.25 -12.63
N LEU A 175 -24.71 5.06 -13.18
CA LEU A 175 -26.05 4.67 -13.66
C LEU A 175 -27.04 4.48 -12.51
N HIS A 176 -26.59 3.99 -11.35
CA HIS A 176 -27.47 3.73 -10.20
C HIS A 176 -27.55 4.90 -9.20
N SER A 177 -26.52 5.75 -9.12
CA SER A 177 -26.50 6.94 -8.26
C SER A 177 -27.29 8.12 -8.85
N GLY A 178 -27.47 8.17 -10.18
CA GLY A 178 -28.24 9.21 -10.88
C GLY A 178 -29.78 9.07 -10.83
N THR A 179 -30.31 8.05 -10.15
CA THR A 179 -31.75 7.72 -10.08
C THR A 179 -32.44 8.07 -8.75
N ARG A 180 -31.93 9.04 -7.99
CA ARG A 180 -32.63 9.58 -6.80
C ARG A 180 -33.22 10.96 -7.02
#